data_AF-A0A512D788-F1
#
_entry.id   AF-A0A512D788-F1
#
_cell.length_a   1.000
_cell.length_b   1.000
_cell.length_c   1.000
_cell.angle_alpha   90.00
_cell.angle_beta   90.00
_cell.angle_gamma   90.00
#
_symmetry.space_group_name_H-M   'P 1'
#
loop_
_entity.id
_entity.type
_entity.pdbx_description
1 polymer ?
#
loop_
_entity_poly.entity_id
_entity_poly.type
_entity_poly.pdbx_seq_one_letter_code
_entity_poly.pdbx_strand_id
1 'polypeptide(L)'
;MPAAGDPVNREPGRRVERREHRATSIRSREEDVRAMDSTTVSSLLRGLTAAGVLLSASVHLQLWAQGVRVVPVIGEAFILNAVGGLVLALLVLTWRNPLPLLGAIGFGLSTLAAFGLSVTVGLFGFLEQAAGVPQLLAAASEVAAVVFAAAALVVEHRHPLPRTPSRREAHGVLNTSPVHRAAAAAPVHDDARRS
;
A
#
# COMPACT_ATOMS: atom_id res chain seq x y z
N MET A 1 -56.64 -37.08 28.68
CA MET A 1 -56.09 -36.19 27.64
C MET A 1 -54.90 -35.43 28.25
N PRO A 2 -53.65 -35.69 27.86
CA PRO A 2 -52.51 -34.92 28.34
C PRO A 2 -52.33 -33.66 27.48
N ALA A 3 -51.97 -32.57 28.15
CA ALA A 3 -51.87 -31.22 27.62
C ALA A 3 -50.73 -31.07 26.59
N ALA A 4 -51.00 -30.25 25.57
CA ALA A 4 -50.02 -29.79 24.60
C ALA A 4 -48.90 -29.02 25.32
N GLY A 5 -47.67 -29.52 25.21
CA GLY A 5 -46.47 -28.83 25.65
C GLY A 5 -46.18 -27.63 24.77
N ASP A 6 -46.11 -26.47 25.41
CA ASP A 6 -45.86 -25.16 24.81
C ASP A 6 -44.47 -25.11 24.12
N PRO A 7 -44.36 -24.79 22.81
CA PRO A 7 -43.08 -24.75 22.10
C PRO A 7 -42.38 -23.40 22.30
N VAL A 8 -42.17 -22.98 23.56
CA VAL A 8 -41.60 -21.67 23.89
C VAL A 8 -40.40 -21.76 24.84
N ASN A 9 -39.67 -22.88 24.88
CA ASN A 9 -38.44 -22.89 25.68
C ASN A 9 -37.33 -23.82 25.19
N ARG A 10 -36.87 -23.62 23.94
CA ARG A 10 -35.59 -24.17 23.49
C ARG A 10 -34.68 -23.08 22.91
N GLU A 11 -33.61 -22.83 23.66
CA GLU A 11 -32.29 -22.36 23.24
C GLU A 11 -31.96 -20.85 23.27
N PRO A 12 -31.73 -20.29 24.49
CA PRO A 12 -31.00 -19.03 24.64
C PRO A 12 -29.59 -19.08 24.03
N GLY A 13 -28.90 -20.23 24.06
CA GLY A 13 -27.55 -20.43 23.51
C GLY A 13 -27.43 -20.22 21.99
N ARG A 14 -28.32 -20.85 21.20
CA ARG A 14 -28.35 -20.67 19.73
C ARG A 14 -28.58 -19.23 19.29
N ARG A 15 -29.27 -18.42 20.11
CA ARG A 15 -29.52 -17.00 19.81
C ARG A 15 -28.28 -16.14 20.01
N VAL A 16 -27.46 -16.45 21.01
CA VAL A 16 -26.21 -15.72 21.29
C VAL A 16 -25.17 -16.08 20.22
N GLU A 17 -24.98 -17.37 19.95
CA GLU A 17 -24.04 -17.86 18.93
C GLU A 17 -24.37 -17.31 17.53
N ARG A 18 -25.66 -17.30 17.16
CA ARG A 18 -26.11 -16.69 15.89
C ARG A 18 -25.93 -15.17 15.84
N ARG A 19 -25.97 -14.48 16.99
CA ARG A 19 -25.68 -13.03 17.07
C ARG A 19 -24.19 -12.73 16.93
N GLU A 20 -23.34 -13.53 17.55
CA GLU A 20 -21.88 -13.41 17.44
C GLU A 20 -21.39 -13.73 16.02
N HIS A 21 -21.91 -14.80 15.40
CA HIS A 21 -21.64 -15.11 13.99
C HIS A 21 -22.12 -14.01 13.04
N ARG A 22 -23.26 -13.38 13.33
CA ARG A 22 -23.75 -12.26 12.52
C ARG A 22 -22.88 -11.01 12.69
N ALA A 23 -22.49 -10.67 13.92
CA ALA A 23 -21.63 -9.52 14.19
C ALA A 23 -20.23 -9.67 13.55
N THR A 24 -19.63 -10.85 13.63
CA THR A 24 -18.35 -11.16 12.97
C THR A 24 -18.46 -11.09 11.45
N SER A 25 -19.55 -11.59 10.85
CA SER A 25 -19.78 -11.51 9.40
C SER A 25 -19.98 -10.08 8.87
N ILE A 26 -20.54 -9.18 9.69
CA ILE A 26 -20.72 -7.77 9.31
C ILE A 26 -19.36 -7.07 9.37
N ARG A 27 -18.60 -7.27 10.46
CA ARG A 27 -17.27 -6.69 10.62
C ARG A 27 -16.30 -7.13 9.51
N SER A 28 -16.32 -8.41 9.13
CA SER A 28 -15.47 -8.91 8.03
C SER A 28 -15.82 -8.26 6.69
N ARG A 29 -17.12 -8.07 6.41
CA ARG A 29 -17.57 -7.35 5.20
C ARG A 29 -17.13 -5.90 5.18
N GLU A 30 -17.19 -5.21 6.32
CA GLU A 30 -16.74 -3.81 6.42
C GLU A 30 -15.22 -3.69 6.22
N GLU A 31 -14.44 -4.64 6.76
CA GLU A 31 -13.00 -4.71 6.55
C GLU A 31 -12.64 -5.01 5.07
N ASP A 32 -13.35 -5.93 4.41
CA ASP A 32 -13.17 -6.24 2.99
C ASP A 32 -13.49 -5.04 2.08
N VAL A 33 -14.60 -4.34 2.33
CA VAL A 33 -14.98 -3.14 1.56
C VAL A 33 -13.93 -2.04 1.74
N ARG A 34 -13.48 -1.77 2.96
CA ARG A 34 -12.45 -0.75 3.23
C ARG A 34 -11.11 -1.13 2.59
N ALA A 35 -10.74 -2.42 2.59
CA ALA A 35 -9.54 -2.90 1.91
C ALA A 35 -9.66 -2.68 0.40
N MET A 36 -10.78 -3.02 -0.21
CA MET A 36 -11.04 -2.81 -1.64
C MET A 36 -10.96 -1.32 -2.02
N ASP A 37 -11.56 -0.44 -1.22
CA ASP A 37 -11.48 1.01 -1.41
C ASP A 37 -10.02 1.50 -1.35
N SER A 38 -9.24 1.02 -0.38
CA SER A 38 -7.83 1.40 -0.23
C SER A 38 -6.95 0.97 -1.42
N THR A 39 -7.20 -0.22 -1.98
CA THR A 39 -6.44 -0.72 -3.16
C THR A 39 -6.80 0.05 -4.43
N THR A 40 -8.06 0.45 -4.57
CA THR A 40 -8.53 1.29 -5.68
C THR A 40 -7.93 2.68 -5.59
N VAL A 41 -7.95 3.29 -4.40
CA VAL A 41 -7.34 4.60 -4.13
C VAL A 41 -5.82 4.57 -4.37
N SER A 42 -5.11 3.57 -3.86
CA SER A 42 -3.66 3.40 -4.12
C SER A 42 -3.37 3.27 -5.61
N SER A 43 -4.16 2.48 -6.36
CA SER A 43 -3.96 2.30 -7.79
C SER A 43 -4.22 3.60 -8.58
N LEU A 44 -5.25 4.36 -8.20
CA LEU A 44 -5.52 5.68 -8.77
C LEU A 44 -4.37 6.65 -8.50
N LEU A 45 -3.90 6.73 -7.26
CA LEU A 45 -2.79 7.62 -6.89
C LEU A 45 -1.51 7.25 -7.63
N ARG A 46 -1.17 5.96 -7.75
CA ARG A 46 -0.06 5.49 -8.59
C ARG A 46 -0.22 5.90 -10.05
N GLY A 47 -1.44 5.80 -10.59
CA GLY A 47 -1.77 6.26 -11.94
C GLY A 47 -1.51 7.75 -12.12
N LEU A 48 -1.98 8.58 -11.18
CA LEU A 48 -1.77 10.03 -11.19
C LEU A 48 -0.30 10.41 -11.01
N THR A 49 0.44 9.72 -10.13
CA THR A 49 1.90 9.87 -10.01
C THR A 49 2.58 9.57 -11.33
N ALA A 50 2.29 8.43 -11.96
CA ALA A 50 2.90 8.05 -13.24
C ALA A 50 2.56 9.06 -14.34
N ALA A 51 1.33 9.56 -14.40
CA ALA A 51 0.92 10.61 -15.33
C ALA A 51 1.70 11.91 -15.12
N GLY A 52 1.86 12.35 -13.86
CA GLY A 52 2.67 13.53 -13.52
C GLY A 52 4.14 13.38 -13.91
N VAL A 53 4.75 12.23 -13.60
CA VAL A 53 6.14 11.94 -13.97
C VAL A 53 6.31 11.89 -15.50
N LEU A 54 5.39 11.24 -16.23
CA LEU A 54 5.43 11.19 -17.69
C LEU A 54 5.26 12.56 -18.34
N LEU A 55 4.37 13.39 -17.80
CA LEU A 55 4.20 14.76 -18.27
C LEU A 55 5.49 15.57 -18.07
N SER A 56 6.10 15.50 -16.88
CA SER A 56 7.40 16.14 -16.62
C SER A 56 8.48 15.66 -17.59
N ALA A 57 8.61 14.34 -17.79
CA ALA A 57 9.56 13.74 -18.72
C ALA A 57 9.35 14.22 -20.17
N SER A 58 8.09 14.31 -20.61
CA SER A 58 7.74 14.77 -21.95
C SER A 58 8.09 16.24 -22.15
N VAL A 59 7.83 17.07 -21.15
CA VAL A 59 8.16 18.51 -21.18
C VAL A 59 9.67 18.73 -21.18
N HIS A 60 10.44 17.97 -20.37
CA HIS A 60 11.90 18.04 -20.40
C HIS A 60 12.47 17.62 -21.77
N LEU A 61 11.93 16.56 -22.38
CA LEU A 61 12.33 16.16 -23.73
C LEU A 61 12.02 17.25 -24.76
N GLN A 62 10.85 17.89 -24.62
CA GLN A 62 10.46 19.02 -25.47
C GLN A 62 11.43 20.20 -25.32
N LEU A 63 11.73 20.63 -24.09
CA LEU A 63 12.67 21.73 -23.81
C LEU A 63 14.08 21.41 -24.31
N TRP A 64 14.51 20.16 -24.15
CA TRP A 64 15.76 19.66 -24.73
C TRP A 64 15.80 19.86 -26.24
N ALA A 65 14.74 19.44 -26.95
CA ALA A 65 14.61 19.59 -28.39
C ALA A 65 14.48 21.06 -28.84
N GLN A 66 13.97 21.95 -27.98
CA GLN A 66 13.81 23.37 -28.27
C GLN A 66 15.10 24.19 -28.17
N GLY A 67 16.16 23.65 -27.57
CA GLY A 67 17.47 24.33 -27.58
C GLY A 67 18.38 23.95 -26.41
N VAL A 68 17.84 23.40 -25.31
CA VAL A 68 18.66 23.04 -24.15
C VAL A 68 19.70 21.95 -24.48
N ARG A 69 19.47 21.17 -25.54
CA ARG A 69 20.42 20.14 -26.01
C ARG A 69 21.85 20.61 -26.27
N VAL A 70 22.08 21.87 -26.59
CA VAL A 70 23.43 22.40 -26.88
C VAL A 70 24.14 22.96 -25.65
N VAL A 71 23.45 23.03 -24.51
CA VAL A 71 24.02 23.51 -23.25
C VAL A 71 24.78 22.36 -22.58
N PRO A 72 26.10 22.46 -22.39
CA PRO A 72 26.88 21.40 -21.75
C PRO A 72 26.35 21.07 -20.36
N VAL A 73 26.36 19.80 -19.97
CA VAL A 73 25.81 19.26 -18.70
C VAL A 73 24.29 19.36 -18.56
N ILE A 74 23.70 20.53 -18.79
CA ILE A 74 22.24 20.75 -18.68
C ILE A 74 21.48 19.96 -19.74
N GLY A 75 21.93 19.98 -20.99
CA GLY A 75 21.30 19.20 -22.07
C GLY A 75 21.29 17.70 -21.78
N GLU A 76 22.38 17.16 -21.23
CA GLU A 76 22.47 15.76 -20.82
C GLU A 76 21.53 15.46 -19.64
N ALA A 77 21.49 16.35 -18.65
CA ALA A 77 20.60 16.23 -17.50
C ALA A 77 19.11 16.21 -17.91
N PHE A 78 18.71 16.99 -18.91
CA PHE A 78 17.33 17.00 -19.42
C PHE A 78 16.96 15.67 -20.11
N ILE A 79 17.88 15.05 -20.84
CA ILE A 79 17.66 13.72 -21.43
C ILE A 79 17.63 12.63 -20.36
N LEU A 80 18.56 12.68 -19.40
CA LEU A 80 18.53 11.76 -18.26
C LEU A 80 17.22 11.88 -17.47
N ASN A 81 16.72 13.10 -17.31
CA ASN A 81 15.42 13.34 -16.71
C ASN A 81 14.29 12.71 -17.53
N ALA A 82 14.23 12.98 -18.83
CA ALA A 82 13.18 12.45 -19.70
C ALA A 82 13.16 10.91 -19.72
N VAL A 83 14.32 10.28 -19.92
CA VAL A 83 14.42 8.81 -19.95
C VAL A 83 14.20 8.21 -18.56
N GLY A 84 14.80 8.81 -17.53
CA GLY A 84 14.63 8.37 -16.14
C GLY A 84 13.19 8.46 -15.68
N GLY A 85 12.50 9.55 -16.01
CA GLY A 85 11.08 9.75 -15.73
C GLY A 85 10.19 8.73 -16.45
N LEU A 86 10.47 8.44 -17.73
CA LEU A 86 9.77 7.39 -18.47
C LEU A 86 9.91 6.02 -17.78
N VAL A 87 11.14 5.62 -17.45
CA VAL A 87 11.40 4.35 -16.76
C VAL A 87 10.73 4.34 -15.39
N LEU A 88 10.81 5.43 -14.64
CA LEU A 88 10.23 5.55 -13.31
C LEU A 88 8.71 5.45 -13.33
N ALA A 89 8.04 6.10 -14.29
CA ALA A 89 6.61 5.98 -14.45
C ALA A 89 6.17 4.54 -14.75
N LEU A 90 6.91 3.82 -15.58
CA LEU A 90 6.67 2.39 -15.82
C LEU A 90 6.85 1.57 -14.55
N LEU A 91 7.89 1.85 -13.75
CA LEU A 91 8.11 1.18 -12.47
C LEU A 91 7.00 1.49 -11.46
N VAL A 92 6.49 2.73 -11.38
CA VAL A 92 5.37 3.09 -10.49
C VAL A 92 4.12 2.26 -10.78
N LEU A 93 3.85 1.99 -12.06
CA LEU A 93 2.67 1.24 -12.51
C LEU A 93 2.85 -0.28 -12.38
N THR A 94 4.02 -0.80 -12.74
CA THR A 94 4.26 -2.25 -12.83
C THR A 94 4.80 -2.84 -11.53
N TRP A 95 5.53 -2.07 -10.72
CA TRP A 95 6.18 -2.56 -9.52
C TRP A 95 5.47 -2.08 -8.25
N ARG A 96 4.75 -3.01 -7.60
CA ARG A 96 4.03 -2.79 -6.32
C ARG A 96 4.96 -2.79 -5.11
N ASN A 97 5.99 -1.96 -5.16
CA ASN A 97 6.93 -1.68 -4.07
C ASN A 97 6.83 -0.18 -3.73
N PRO A 98 7.11 0.25 -2.48
CA PRO A 98 7.26 1.67 -2.14
C PRO A 98 8.44 2.37 -2.84
N LEU A 99 9.46 1.63 -3.30
CA LEU A 99 10.67 2.21 -3.91
C LEU A 99 10.38 3.10 -5.13
N PRO A 100 9.57 2.72 -6.14
CA PRO A 100 9.18 3.61 -7.22
C PRO A 100 8.49 4.90 -6.77
N LEU A 101 7.69 4.86 -5.71
CA LEU A 101 7.01 6.04 -5.19
C LEU A 101 7.99 6.99 -4.51
N LEU A 102 8.93 6.45 -3.72
CA LEU A 102 10.05 7.24 -3.18
C LEU A 102 10.92 7.83 -4.29
N GLY A 103 11.16 7.05 -5.35
CA GLY A 103 11.82 7.52 -6.56
C GLY A 103 11.08 8.67 -7.22
N ALA A 104 9.75 8.61 -7.33
CA ALA A 104 8.93 9.69 -7.91
C ALA A 104 8.95 10.98 -7.07
N ILE A 105 8.99 10.86 -5.74
CA ILE A 105 9.21 12.00 -4.86
C ILE A 105 10.59 12.60 -5.08
N GLY A 106 11.64 11.76 -5.06
CA GLY A 106 13.01 12.21 -5.28
C GLY A 106 13.19 12.88 -6.64
N PHE A 107 12.61 12.30 -7.69
CA PHE A 107 12.56 12.85 -9.04
C PHE A 107 11.97 14.26 -9.02
N GLY A 108 10.72 14.42 -8.57
CA GLY A 108 10.05 15.73 -8.60
C GLY A 108 10.70 16.78 -7.69
N LEU A 109 11.25 16.39 -6.54
CA LEU A 109 11.99 17.33 -5.69
C LEU A 109 13.31 17.76 -6.33
N SER A 110 14.03 16.82 -6.97
CA SER A 110 15.30 17.13 -7.63
C SER A 110 15.12 18.06 -8.82
N THR A 111 14.06 17.88 -9.61
CA THR A 111 13.73 18.75 -10.75
C THR A 111 13.31 20.14 -10.31
N LEU A 112 12.42 20.23 -9.31
CA LEU A 112 12.00 21.52 -8.75
C LEU A 112 13.17 22.28 -8.13
N ALA A 113 14.07 21.58 -7.43
CA ALA A 113 15.27 22.18 -6.87
C ALA A 113 16.22 22.66 -7.97
N ALA A 114 16.46 21.85 -9.00
CA ALA A 114 17.30 22.22 -10.14
C ALA A 114 16.72 23.43 -10.89
N PHE A 115 15.41 23.45 -11.14
CA PHE A 115 14.72 24.59 -11.73
C PHE A 115 14.86 25.84 -10.87
N GLY A 116 14.59 25.74 -9.57
CA GLY A 116 14.74 26.83 -8.61
C GLY A 116 16.15 27.42 -8.58
N LEU A 117 17.18 26.57 -8.59
CA LEU A 117 18.58 27.01 -8.67
C LEU A 117 18.88 27.66 -10.03
N SER A 118 18.39 27.07 -11.12
CA SER A 118 18.61 27.57 -12.49
C SER A 118 17.99 28.95 -12.73
N VAL A 119 16.89 29.29 -12.08
CA VAL A 119 16.22 30.60 -12.24
C VAL A 119 16.72 31.65 -11.24
N THR A 120 17.37 31.24 -10.15
CA THR A 120 17.84 32.16 -9.10
C THR A 120 19.32 32.52 -9.23
N VAL A 121 20.19 31.51 -9.25
CA VAL A 121 21.65 31.67 -9.27
C VAL A 121 22.27 31.16 -10.56
N GLY A 122 21.48 30.49 -11.39
CA GLY A 122 21.94 29.77 -12.57
C GLY A 122 22.59 28.44 -12.20
N LEU A 123 22.52 27.48 -13.11
CA LEU A 123 23.09 26.16 -12.93
C LEU A 123 24.15 25.93 -14.02
N PHE A 124 25.40 25.72 -13.63
CA PHE A 124 26.53 25.61 -14.57
C PHE A 124 26.64 26.78 -15.57
N GLY A 125 26.28 28.00 -15.13
CA GLY A 125 26.29 29.21 -15.98
C GLY A 125 25.05 29.39 -16.86
N PHE A 126 24.09 28.46 -16.80
CA PHE A 126 22.80 28.56 -17.46
C PHE A 126 21.77 29.22 -16.54
N LEU A 127 21.30 30.41 -16.91
CA LEU A 127 20.24 31.13 -16.20
C LEU A 127 18.93 30.95 -16.97
N GLU A 128 18.01 30.19 -16.39
CA GLU A 128 16.72 29.87 -17.01
C GLU A 128 15.71 30.99 -16.76
N GLN A 129 14.82 31.22 -17.72
CA GLN A 129 13.68 32.14 -17.55
C GLN A 129 12.42 31.38 -17.12
N ALA A 130 11.93 31.67 -15.92
CA ALA A 130 10.81 30.99 -15.29
C ALA A 130 9.42 31.28 -15.91
N ALA A 131 9.34 31.97 -17.06
CA ALA A 131 8.11 32.57 -17.57
C ALA A 131 7.45 31.83 -18.74
N GLY A 132 8.01 30.70 -19.20
CA GLY A 132 7.43 29.94 -20.31
C GLY A 132 6.36 28.94 -19.84
N VAL A 133 5.37 28.71 -20.73
CA VAL A 133 4.31 27.70 -20.51
C VAL A 133 4.89 26.29 -20.24
N PRO A 134 5.92 25.81 -20.98
CA PRO A 134 6.53 24.52 -20.68
C PRO A 134 7.10 24.45 -19.26
N GLN A 135 7.75 25.50 -18.77
CA GLN A 135 8.35 25.55 -17.43
C GLN A 135 7.27 25.46 -16.35
N LEU A 136 6.14 26.17 -16.51
CA LEU A 136 5.00 26.06 -15.61
C LEU A 136 4.38 24.66 -15.63
N LEU A 137 4.25 24.05 -16.81
CA LEU A 137 3.73 22.68 -16.94
C LEU A 137 4.66 21.66 -16.28
N ALA A 138 5.98 21.78 -16.47
CA ALA A 138 6.97 20.95 -15.81
C ALA A 138 6.82 21.06 -14.28
N ALA A 139 6.90 22.27 -13.74
CA ALA A 139 6.78 22.50 -12.30
C ALA A 139 5.47 21.98 -11.72
N ALA A 140 4.33 22.22 -12.38
CA ALA A 140 3.03 21.72 -11.94
C ALA A 140 2.98 20.18 -11.95
N SER A 141 3.50 19.55 -13.00
CA SER A 141 3.55 18.10 -13.12
C SER A 141 4.44 17.43 -12.08
N GLU A 142 5.54 18.08 -11.70
CA GLU A 142 6.47 17.61 -10.67
C GLU A 142 5.87 17.73 -9.28
N VAL A 143 5.21 18.85 -8.97
CA VAL A 143 4.46 19.02 -7.72
C VAL A 143 3.36 17.95 -7.63
N ALA A 144 2.61 17.73 -8.71
CA ALA A 144 1.60 16.69 -8.75
C ALA A 144 2.19 15.30 -8.51
N ALA A 145 3.31 14.96 -9.16
CA ALA A 145 4.01 13.69 -8.96
C ALA A 145 4.41 13.48 -7.49
N VAL A 146 5.01 14.49 -6.85
CA VAL A 146 5.41 14.44 -5.44
C VAL A 146 4.19 14.25 -4.53
N VAL A 147 3.15 15.06 -4.71
CA VAL A 147 1.94 15.01 -3.87
C VAL A 147 1.24 13.67 -3.99
N PHE A 148 1.00 13.17 -5.20
CA PHE A 148 0.33 11.90 -5.41
C PHE A 148 1.18 10.71 -4.96
N ALA A 149 2.50 10.78 -5.14
CA ALA A 149 3.40 9.70 -4.68
C ALA A 149 3.45 9.63 -3.15
N ALA A 150 3.52 10.78 -2.48
CA ALA A 150 3.46 10.86 -1.03
C ALA A 150 2.11 10.36 -0.50
N ALA A 151 1.00 10.75 -1.13
CA ALA A 151 -0.33 10.26 -0.79
C ALA A 151 -0.43 8.74 -0.97
N ALA A 152 0.07 8.19 -2.08
CA ALA A 152 0.09 6.75 -2.35
C ALA A 152 0.88 5.99 -1.27
N LEU A 153 2.06 6.49 -0.90
CA LEU A 153 2.86 5.90 0.19
C LEU A 153 2.10 5.90 1.51
N VAL A 154 1.46 7.00 1.89
CA VAL A 154 0.69 7.09 3.13
C VAL A 154 -0.48 6.10 3.13
N VAL A 155 -1.19 5.96 2.02
CA VAL A 155 -2.29 4.98 1.88
C VAL A 155 -1.76 3.55 1.99
N GLU A 156 -0.65 3.23 1.32
CA GLU A 156 -0.06 1.88 1.35
C GLU A 156 0.50 1.50 2.73
N HIS A 157 1.06 2.46 3.49
CA HIS A 157 1.60 2.19 4.83
C HIS A 157 0.54 1.99 5.90
N ARG A 158 -0.67 2.56 5.71
CA ARG A 158 -1.78 2.44 6.66
C ARG A 158 -2.50 1.09 6.58
N HIS A 159 -2.23 0.30 5.54
CA HIS A 159 -2.88 -1.00 5.31
C HIS A 159 -1.87 -2.13 5.06
N PRO A 160 -1.02 -2.51 6.04
CA PRO A 160 -0.36 -3.81 5.99
C PRO A 160 -1.46 -4.88 5.95
N LEU A 161 -1.45 -5.74 4.94
CA LEU A 161 -2.41 -6.85 4.82
C LEU A 161 -2.54 -7.59 6.16
N PRO A 162 -3.75 -8.09 6.52
CA PRO A 162 -3.90 -9.00 7.64
C PRO A 162 -2.92 -10.17 7.45
N ARG A 163 -1.96 -10.33 8.35
CA ARG A 163 -1.10 -11.51 8.36
C ARG A 163 -2.02 -12.71 8.45
N THR A 164 -2.01 -13.56 7.42
CA THR A 164 -2.65 -14.88 7.50
C THR A 164 -2.10 -15.54 8.76
N PRO A 165 -2.93 -16.01 9.71
CA PRO A 165 -2.45 -16.68 10.91
C PRO A 165 -1.47 -17.76 10.49
N SER A 166 -0.24 -17.69 11.00
CA SER A 166 0.79 -18.65 10.61
C SER A 166 0.25 -20.06 10.87
N ARG A 167 0.50 -20.99 9.95
CA ARG A 167 0.13 -22.42 10.01
C ARG A 167 0.44 -23.11 11.35
N ARG A 168 1.25 -22.50 12.22
CA ARG A 168 1.49 -22.92 13.61
C ARG A 168 0.25 -22.82 14.52
N GLU A 169 -0.64 -21.85 14.35
CA GLU A 169 -1.88 -21.79 15.17
C GLU A 169 -2.90 -22.83 14.72
N ALA A 170 -3.00 -23.11 13.41
CA ALA A 170 -3.84 -24.19 12.90
C ALA A 170 -3.38 -25.57 13.42
N HIS A 171 -2.06 -25.79 13.59
CA HIS A 171 -1.53 -27.01 14.21
C HIS A 171 -1.65 -27.04 15.74
N GLY A 172 -1.69 -25.89 16.42
CA GLY A 172 -1.93 -25.82 17.87
C GLY A 172 -3.37 -26.17 18.24
N VAL A 173 -4.35 -25.76 17.42
CA VAL A 173 -5.77 -26.05 17.65
C VAL A 173 -6.09 -27.53 17.38
N LEU A 174 -5.42 -28.16 16.40
CA LEU A 174 -5.58 -29.59 16.11
C LEU A 174 -5.02 -30.53 17.20
N ASN A 175 -4.20 -30.05 18.13
CA ASN A 175 -3.65 -30.85 19.23
C ASN A 175 -4.54 -30.89 20.50
N THR A 176 -5.82 -30.53 20.39
CA THR A 176 -6.80 -30.62 21.50
C THR A 176 -7.78 -31.78 21.33
N SER A 177 -7.39 -32.82 20.59
CA SER A 177 -8.18 -34.05 20.50
C SER A 177 -8.25 -34.75 21.88
N PRO A 178 -9.44 -35.18 22.36
CA PRO A 178 -9.62 -35.80 23.69
C PRO A 178 -8.85 -37.11 23.93
N VAL A 179 -8.13 -37.60 22.93
CA VAL A 179 -7.54 -38.95 22.90
C VAL A 179 -6.34 -39.09 23.86
N HIS A 180 -5.67 -38.00 24.24
CA HIS A 180 -4.56 -38.06 25.21
C HIS A 180 -4.95 -37.90 26.69
N ARG A 181 -6.21 -37.55 27.02
CA ARG A 181 -6.63 -37.44 28.43
C ARG A 181 -7.01 -38.79 29.05
N ALA A 182 -7.27 -39.82 28.25
CA ALA A 182 -7.69 -41.14 28.72
C ALA A 182 -6.55 -42.02 29.25
N ALA A 183 -5.27 -41.64 29.09
CA ALA A 183 -4.13 -42.45 29.53
C ALA A 183 -3.61 -42.11 30.95
N ALA A 184 -4.16 -41.10 31.63
CA ALA A 184 -3.66 -40.62 32.93
C ALA A 184 -4.54 -41.00 34.13
N ALA A 185 -5.52 -41.90 33.96
CA ALA A 185 -6.37 -42.38 35.05
C ALA A 185 -6.30 -43.90 35.16
N ALA A 186 -5.20 -44.41 35.72
CA ALA A 186 -5.14 -45.77 36.26
C ALA A 186 -5.25 -45.69 37.80
N PRO A 187 -6.09 -46.52 38.45
CA PRO A 187 -6.37 -46.41 39.87
C PRO A 187 -5.21 -46.98 40.71
N VAL A 188 -4.72 -46.18 41.66
CA VAL A 188 -3.89 -46.68 42.75
C VAL A 188 -4.81 -47.44 43.71
N HIS A 189 -4.72 -48.77 43.67
CA HIS A 189 -5.28 -49.63 44.70
C HIS A 189 -4.34 -49.66 45.91
N ASP A 190 -4.85 -49.20 47.04
CA ASP A 190 -4.37 -49.50 48.38
C ASP A 190 -5.07 -50.77 48.85
N ASP A 191 -4.33 -51.77 49.36
CA ASP A 191 -4.56 -52.41 50.67
C ASP A 191 -3.68 -53.68 50.90
N ALA A 192 -3.14 -53.73 52.12
CA ALA A 192 -2.94 -54.87 53.01
C ALA A 192 -2.10 -56.13 52.67
N ARG A 193 -1.11 -56.33 53.56
CA ARG A 193 -0.73 -57.57 54.28
C ARG A 193 0.06 -58.65 53.52
N ARG A 194 1.33 -58.82 53.93
CA ARG A 194 1.91 -60.09 54.45
C ARG A 194 3.40 -59.90 54.80
N SER A 195 3.68 -59.86 56.11
CA SER A 195 4.68 -60.68 56.84
C SER A 195 4.91 -60.09 58.22
#